data_AF-A0A7S2IZY8-F1
#
_entry.id   AF-A0A7S2IZY8-F1
#
_cell.length_a   1.000
_cell.length_b   1.000
_cell.length_c   1.000
_cell.angle_alpha   90.00
_cell.angle_beta   90.00
_cell.angle_gamma   90.00
#
_symmetry.space_group_name_H-M   'P 1'
#
loop_
_entity.id
_entity.type
_entity.pdbx_description
1 polymer ?
#
loop_
_entity_poly.entity_id
_entity_poly.type
_entity_poly.pdbx_seq_one_letter_code
_entity_poly.pdbx_strand_id
1 'polypeptide(L)'
;DASNPEATLVYISKEFETLTGYPREWAIGRNCRFLQPNIASVNALLNEPELVIIRNFVSGGVFPSRVFNLLVNESHDDQPFWNLLFMEFIEANGLPHIFGLQSNLEHDLQSLGELLAMDDVAMTELAKLRKMLHGLEASIG
;
A
#
# COMPACT_ATOMS: atom_id res chain seq x y z
N ASP A 1 12.54 2.85 10.36
CA ASP A 1 13.53 1.86 10.79
C ASP A 1 13.04 0.48 10.39
N ALA A 2 13.80 -0.21 9.54
CA ALA A 2 13.47 -1.55 9.07
C ALA A 2 13.62 -2.63 10.16
N SER A 3 14.34 -2.34 11.25
CA SER A 3 14.49 -3.26 12.39
C SER A 3 13.31 -3.22 13.35
N ASN A 4 12.40 -2.25 13.20
CA ASN A 4 11.18 -2.18 14.00
C ASN A 4 10.15 -3.18 13.45
N PRO A 5 9.71 -4.19 14.24
CA PRO A 5 8.73 -5.18 13.81
C PRO A 5 7.37 -4.57 13.45
N GLU A 6 7.04 -3.40 14.01
CA GLU A 6 5.82 -2.67 13.70
C GLU A 6 5.96 -1.76 12.47
N ALA A 7 7.15 -1.64 11.86
CA ALA A 7 7.43 -0.82 10.68
C ALA A 7 6.78 0.58 10.76
N THR A 8 6.92 1.25 11.90
CA THR A 8 6.27 2.54 12.14
C THR A 8 6.89 3.66 11.31
N LEU A 9 6.07 4.60 10.88
CA LEU A 9 6.47 5.80 10.17
C LEU A 9 7.38 6.68 11.02
N VAL A 10 8.56 7.00 10.50
CA VAL A 10 9.50 7.97 11.09
C VAL A 10 9.55 9.29 10.31
N TYR A 11 8.99 9.30 9.10
CA TYR A 11 8.88 10.44 8.22
C TYR A 11 7.66 10.25 7.30
N ILE A 12 6.97 11.34 6.98
CA ILE A 12 6.03 11.42 5.85
C ILE A 12 6.24 12.74 5.10
N SER A 13 5.92 12.77 3.81
CA SER A 13 5.97 14.00 3.00
C SER A 13 4.66 14.79 3.09
N LYS A 14 4.65 16.02 2.56
CA LYS A 14 3.43 16.85 2.51
C LYS A 14 2.40 16.29 1.53
N GLU A 15 2.88 15.65 0.48
CA GLU A 15 2.06 14.97 -0.51
C GLU A 15 1.35 13.77 0.11
N PHE A 16 2.01 13.02 0.99
CA PHE A 16 1.36 11.95 1.76
C PHE A 16 0.23 12.48 2.64
N GLU A 17 0.45 13.58 3.38
CA GLU A 17 -0.62 14.21 4.18
C GLU A 17 -1.80 14.63 3.29
N THR A 18 -1.50 15.19 2.13
CA THR A 18 -2.52 15.71 1.20
C THR A 18 -3.34 14.58 0.59
N LEU A 19 -2.67 13.50 0.19
CA LEU A 19 -3.31 12.30 -0.37
C LEU A 19 -4.20 11.60 0.67
N THR A 20 -3.68 11.43 1.88
CA THR A 20 -4.30 10.56 2.87
C THR A 20 -5.20 11.29 3.87
N GLY A 21 -5.07 12.62 3.98
CA GLY A 21 -5.75 13.43 4.98
C GLY A 21 -5.18 13.30 6.40
N TYR A 22 -4.20 12.41 6.63
CA TYR A 22 -3.60 12.23 7.95
C TYR A 22 -2.45 13.21 8.17
N PRO A 23 -2.48 14.04 9.23
CA PRO A 23 -1.40 14.97 9.52
C PRO A 23 -0.18 14.25 10.08
N ARG A 24 1.03 14.78 9.82
CA ARG A 24 2.30 14.19 10.27
C ARG A 24 2.34 13.90 11.76
N GLU A 25 1.91 14.83 12.60
CA GLU A 25 1.89 14.66 14.05
C GLU A 25 1.05 13.46 14.51
N TRP A 26 0.03 13.07 13.73
CA TRP A 26 -0.76 11.89 14.02
C TRP A 26 -0.13 10.62 13.45
N ALA A 27 0.39 10.67 12.23
CA ALA A 27 0.89 9.51 11.50
C ALA A 27 2.25 9.01 11.99
N ILE A 28 3.13 9.90 12.43
CA ILE A 28 4.48 9.52 12.92
C ILE A 28 4.36 8.61 14.15
N GLY A 29 5.15 7.54 14.18
CA GLY A 29 5.12 6.51 15.21
C GLY A 29 4.03 5.45 15.02
N ARG A 30 3.21 5.54 13.96
CA ARG A 30 2.19 4.54 13.61
C ARG A 30 2.60 3.74 12.39
N ASN A 31 2.07 2.53 12.28
CA ASN A 31 2.18 1.73 11.05
C ASN A 31 1.16 2.25 10.02
N CYS A 32 1.54 2.31 8.74
CA CYS A 32 0.68 2.78 7.64
C CYS A 32 -0.60 1.95 7.41
N ARG A 33 -0.79 0.83 8.11
CA ARG A 33 -2.01 0.00 8.02
C ARG A 33 -3.30 0.77 8.33
N PHE A 34 -3.22 1.95 8.95
CA PHE A 34 -4.39 2.82 9.13
C PHE A 34 -5.00 3.30 7.80
N LEU A 35 -4.28 3.18 6.67
CA LEU A 35 -4.82 3.45 5.34
C LEU A 35 -5.63 2.28 4.79
N GLN A 36 -5.57 1.09 5.41
CA GLN A 36 -6.33 -0.06 4.94
C GLN A 36 -7.80 0.08 5.35
N PRO A 37 -8.75 -0.52 4.59
CA PRO A 37 -10.16 -0.43 4.92
C PRO A 37 -10.45 -0.80 6.38
N ASN A 38 -11.19 0.07 7.07
CA ASN A 38 -11.49 -0.08 8.49
C ASN A 38 -12.32 -1.34 8.79
N ILE A 39 -13.14 -1.76 7.83
CA ILE A 39 -13.93 -2.99 7.91
C ILE A 39 -13.04 -4.18 7.54
N ALA A 40 -12.65 -4.98 8.55
CA ALA A 40 -11.70 -6.09 8.38
C ALA A 40 -12.10 -7.10 7.29
N SER A 41 -13.39 -7.42 7.15
CA SER A 41 -13.86 -8.34 6.11
C SER A 41 -13.74 -7.75 4.70
N VAL A 42 -13.94 -6.43 4.56
CA VAL A 42 -13.75 -5.71 3.29
C VAL A 42 -12.26 -5.66 2.96
N ASN A 43 -11.40 -5.31 3.93
CA ASN A 43 -9.95 -5.31 3.72
C ASN A 43 -9.43 -6.70 3.32
N ALA A 44 -9.90 -7.76 3.99
CA ALA A 44 -9.52 -9.13 3.65
C ALA A 44 -9.94 -9.51 2.23
N LEU A 45 -11.15 -9.13 1.81
CA LEU A 45 -11.61 -9.39 0.45
C LEU A 45 -10.78 -8.63 -0.60
N LEU A 46 -10.55 -7.33 -0.36
CA LEU A 46 -9.94 -6.45 -1.36
C LEU A 46 -8.42 -6.61 -1.42
N ASN A 47 -7.75 -6.73 -0.28
CA ASN A 47 -6.30 -6.52 -0.18
C ASN A 47 -5.50 -7.74 0.27
N GLU A 48 -6.11 -8.81 0.80
CA GLU A 48 -5.35 -9.92 1.41
C GLU A 48 -4.23 -10.50 0.53
N PRO A 49 -4.40 -10.70 -0.80
CA PRO A 49 -3.31 -11.16 -1.66
C PRO A 49 -2.07 -10.25 -1.62
N GLU A 50 -2.27 -8.93 -1.58
CA GLU A 50 -1.19 -7.94 -1.54
C GLU A 50 -0.65 -7.78 -0.11
N LEU A 51 -1.50 -7.89 0.92
CA LEU A 51 -1.07 -7.86 2.32
C LEU A 51 -0.13 -9.03 2.65
N VAL A 52 -0.30 -10.20 2.04
CA VAL A 52 0.65 -11.32 2.15
C VAL A 52 2.04 -10.89 1.63
N ILE A 53 2.10 -10.24 0.46
CA ILE A 53 3.35 -9.78 -0.15
C ILE A 53 4.03 -8.75 0.76
N ILE A 54 3.28 -7.75 1.23
CA ILE A 54 3.78 -6.69 2.13
C ILE A 54 4.29 -7.29 3.45
N ARG A 55 3.54 -8.21 4.08
CA ARG A 55 3.96 -8.85 5.34
C ARG A 55 5.25 -9.64 5.16
N ASN A 56 5.40 -10.36 4.04
CA ASN A 56 6.62 -11.10 3.73
C ASN A 56 7.80 -10.15 3.50
N PHE A 57 7.59 -9.06 2.75
CA PHE A 57 8.61 -8.04 2.51
C PHE A 57 9.10 -7.42 3.83
N VAL A 58 8.18 -7.00 4.71
CA VAL A 58 8.53 -6.37 6.00
C VAL A 58 9.20 -7.35 6.96
N SER A 59 8.77 -8.62 7.00
CA SER A 59 9.27 -9.59 7.98
C SER A 59 10.58 -10.27 7.59
N GLY A 60 10.95 -10.28 6.31
CA GLY A 60 12.04 -11.12 5.82
C GLY A 60 12.71 -10.65 4.53
N GLY A 61 12.56 -9.37 4.17
CA GLY A 61 13.20 -8.82 2.98
C GLY A 61 14.71 -9.05 2.96
N VAL A 62 15.21 -9.49 1.81
CA VAL A 62 16.65 -9.58 1.54
C VAL A 62 17.11 -8.23 0.99
N PHE A 63 18.24 -7.71 1.43
CA PHE A 63 18.80 -6.48 0.89
C PHE A 63 19.64 -6.77 -0.36
N PRO A 64 19.49 -6.02 -1.47
CA PRO A 64 18.39 -5.08 -1.78
C PRO A 64 17.13 -5.82 -2.26
N SER A 65 15.95 -5.31 -1.90
CA SER A 65 14.67 -5.75 -2.46
C SER A 65 13.67 -4.60 -2.54
N ARG A 66 12.75 -4.72 -3.48
CA ARG A 66 11.62 -3.83 -3.72
C ARG A 66 10.38 -4.61 -4.11
N VAL A 67 9.21 -4.04 -3.91
CA VAL A 67 7.92 -4.60 -4.31
C VAL A 67 6.97 -3.49 -4.76
N PHE A 68 6.06 -3.82 -5.68
CA PHE A 68 4.91 -2.99 -6.02
C PHE A 68 3.62 -3.69 -5.58
N ASN A 69 2.68 -2.93 -5.01
CA ASN A 69 1.38 -3.44 -4.58
C ASN A 69 0.25 -2.52 -5.01
N LEU A 70 -0.85 -3.10 -5.49
CA LEU A 70 -2.07 -2.36 -5.79
C LEU A 70 -3.12 -2.63 -4.72
N LEU A 71 -3.35 -1.64 -3.86
CA LEU A 71 -4.27 -1.70 -2.73
C LEU A 71 -5.48 -0.80 -2.97
N VAL A 72 -6.60 -1.13 -2.33
CA VAL A 72 -7.66 -0.17 -2.03
C VAL A 72 -7.40 0.36 -0.62
N ASN A 73 -7.30 1.67 -0.47
CA ASN A 73 -7.07 2.34 0.81
C ASN A 73 -8.18 3.34 1.12
N GLU A 74 -8.29 3.75 2.37
CA GLU A 74 -9.24 4.75 2.87
C GLU A 74 -8.45 5.93 3.44
N SER A 75 -8.85 7.14 3.05
CA SER A 75 -8.31 8.38 3.62
C SER A 75 -8.82 8.59 5.05
N HIS A 76 -8.31 9.62 5.73
CA HIS A 76 -8.81 10.06 7.05
C HIS A 76 -10.31 10.36 7.06
N ASP A 77 -10.87 10.78 5.92
CA ASP A 77 -12.29 11.11 5.76
C ASP A 77 -13.09 9.94 5.16
N ASP A 78 -12.60 8.71 5.36
CA ASP A 78 -13.19 7.45 4.91
C ASP A 78 -13.43 7.39 3.39
N GLN A 79 -12.67 8.15 2.59
CA GLN A 79 -12.77 8.12 1.13
C GLN A 79 -11.89 7.00 0.55
N PRO A 80 -12.47 6.03 -0.18
CA PRO A 80 -11.69 4.96 -0.80
C PRO A 80 -10.88 5.49 -2.00
N PHE A 81 -9.66 5.00 -2.17
CA PHE A 81 -8.80 5.32 -3.31
C PHE A 81 -7.89 4.15 -3.70
N TRP A 82 -7.47 4.13 -4.96
CA TRP A 82 -6.46 3.19 -5.44
C TRP A 82 -5.07 3.65 -5.01
N ASN A 83 -4.39 2.83 -4.21
CA ASN A 83 -3.02 3.08 -3.82
C ASN A 83 -2.08 2.12 -4.56
N LEU A 84 -1.33 2.66 -5.52
CA LEU A 84 -0.13 1.99 -6.03
C LEU A 84 1.01 2.27 -5.05
N LEU A 85 1.29 1.27 -4.21
CA LEU A 85 2.34 1.31 -3.20
C LEU A 85 3.62 0.72 -3.77
N PHE A 86 4.68 1.51 -3.79
CA PHE A 86 6.05 1.04 -3.99
C PHE A 86 6.76 0.98 -2.63
N MET A 87 7.49 -0.10 -2.37
CA MET A 87 8.34 -0.25 -1.19
C MET A 87 9.74 -0.74 -1.58
N GLU A 88 10.77 -0.18 -0.95
CA GLU A 88 12.16 -0.56 -1.15
C GLU A 88 12.95 -0.47 0.16
N PHE A 89 13.85 -1.43 0.41
CA PHE A 89 14.83 -1.29 1.48
C PHE A 89 15.95 -0.36 1.04
N ILE A 90 16.16 0.70 1.81
CA ILE A 90 17.21 1.70 1.59
C ILE A 90 18.10 1.83 2.83
N GLU A 91 19.31 2.34 2.64
CA GLU A 91 20.14 2.80 3.75
C GLU A 91 19.99 4.32 3.89
N ALA A 92 19.69 4.79 5.10
CA ALA A 92 19.64 6.20 5.43
C ALA A 92 20.38 6.45 6.75
N ASN A 93 21.37 7.34 6.74
CA ASN A 93 22.23 7.64 7.89
C ASN A 93 22.91 6.40 8.50
N GLY A 94 23.31 5.44 7.66
CA GLY A 94 23.95 4.19 8.11
C GLY A 94 22.98 3.19 8.78
N LEU A 95 21.67 3.41 8.68
CA LEU A 95 20.64 2.53 9.23
C LEU A 95 19.67 2.05 8.15
N PRO A 96 19.24 0.78 8.19
CA PRO A 96 18.29 0.25 7.21
C PRO A 96 16.89 0.83 7.44
N HIS A 97 16.27 1.27 6.36
CA HIS A 97 14.94 1.86 6.33
C HIS A 97 14.12 1.24 5.20
N ILE A 98 12.80 1.29 5.35
CA ILE A 98 11.89 1.02 4.24
C ILE A 98 11.44 2.38 3.71
N PHE A 99 11.72 2.63 2.44
CA PHE A 99 11.12 3.73 1.69
C PHE A 99 9.80 3.25 1.10
N GLY A 100 8.75 4.07 1.26
CA GLY A 100 7.43 3.80 0.73
C GLY A 100 6.93 4.99 -0.08
N LEU A 101 6.42 4.74 -1.28
CA LEU A 101 5.79 5.74 -2.13
C LEU A 101 4.35 5.30 -2.43
N GLN A 102 3.39 6.12 -1.99
CA GLN A 102 1.97 5.93 -2.26
C GLN A 102 1.56 6.85 -3.40
N SER A 103 1.09 6.27 -4.50
CA SER A 103 0.55 7.01 -5.63
C SER A 103 -0.93 6.72 -5.76
N ASN A 104 -1.77 7.75 -5.73
CA ASN A 104 -3.16 7.59 -6.13
C ASN A 104 -3.20 7.31 -7.62
N LEU A 105 -3.72 6.14 -8.02
CA LEU A 105 -4.12 5.97 -9.39
C LEU A 105 -5.49 6.62 -9.51
N GLU A 106 -5.51 7.87 -9.99
CA GLU A 106 -6.72 8.56 -10.43
C GLU A 106 -7.34 7.78 -11.62
N HIS A 107 -7.94 6.65 -11.29
CA HIS A 107 -8.76 5.84 -12.17
C HIS A 107 -10.22 6.13 -11.90
N ASP A 108 -11.06 5.68 -12.83
CA ASP A 108 -12.49 5.88 -12.80
C ASP A 108 -13.07 5.48 -11.44
N LEU A 109 -13.65 6.45 -10.72
CA LEU A 109 -14.39 6.22 -9.48
C LEU A 109 -15.50 5.19 -9.71
N GLN A 110 -15.97 5.03 -10.95
CA GLN A 110 -16.89 3.97 -11.33
C GLN A 110 -16.29 2.57 -11.12
N SER A 111 -15.04 2.33 -11.52
CA SER A 111 -14.36 1.04 -11.30
C SER A 111 -14.14 0.75 -9.82
N LEU A 112 -13.88 1.78 -8.99
CA LEU A 112 -13.89 1.62 -7.53
C LEU A 112 -15.29 1.31 -7.01
N GLY A 113 -16.31 2.00 -7.49
CA GLY A 113 -17.71 1.75 -7.13
C GLY A 113 -18.14 0.32 -7.44
N GLU A 114 -17.79 -0.20 -8.62
CA GLU A 114 -18.06 -1.59 -9.02
C GLU A 114 -17.32 -2.60 -8.13
N LEU A 115 -16.05 -2.31 -7.78
CA LEU A 115 -15.28 -3.14 -6.86
C LEU A 115 -15.86 -3.13 -5.44
N LEU A 116 -16.30 -1.97 -4.96
CA LEU A 116 -16.95 -1.81 -3.65
C LEU A 116 -18.35 -2.42 -3.61
N ALA A 117 -19.02 -2.51 -4.77
CA ALA A 117 -20.23 -3.32 -4.93
C ALA A 117 -19.93 -4.84 -4.90
N MET A 118 -18.65 -5.22 -4.88
CA MET A 118 -18.16 -6.60 -4.73
C MET A 118 -18.68 -7.53 -5.84
N ASP A 119 -18.74 -7.02 -7.07
CA ASP A 119 -19.07 -7.82 -8.24
C ASP A 119 -17.92 -8.77 -8.62
N ASP A 120 -18.25 -10.01 -8.98
CA ASP A 120 -17.29 -11.05 -9.37
C ASP A 120 -16.44 -10.63 -10.58
N VAL A 121 -17.04 -9.84 -11.49
CA VAL A 121 -16.33 -9.29 -12.65
C VAL A 121 -15.25 -8.30 -12.20
N ALA A 122 -15.59 -7.38 -11.30
CA ALA A 122 -14.66 -6.38 -10.78
C ALA A 122 -13.49 -7.05 -10.02
N MET A 123 -13.77 -8.07 -9.20
CA MET A 123 -12.72 -8.83 -8.51
C MET A 123 -11.79 -9.58 -9.48
N THR A 124 -12.35 -10.09 -10.57
CA THR A 124 -11.56 -10.74 -11.64
C THR A 124 -10.64 -9.75 -12.35
N GLU A 125 -11.12 -8.55 -12.65
CA GLU A 125 -10.30 -7.51 -13.28
C GLU A 125 -9.19 -7.01 -12.33
N LEU A 126 -9.49 -6.82 -11.04
CA LEU A 126 -8.47 -6.48 -10.04
C LEU A 126 -7.35 -7.53 -9.99
N ALA A 127 -7.71 -8.81 -10.00
CA ALA A 127 -6.73 -9.90 -10.03
C ALA A 127 -5.85 -9.86 -11.30
N LYS A 128 -6.42 -9.52 -12.46
CA LYS A 128 -5.67 -9.35 -13.72
C LYS A 128 -4.70 -8.17 -13.64
N LEU A 129 -5.15 -7.02 -13.16
CA LEU A 129 -4.30 -5.83 -13.01
C LEU A 129 -3.11 -6.10 -12.09
N ARG A 130 -3.34 -6.74 -10.94
CA ARG A 130 -2.26 -7.17 -10.03
C ARG A 130 -1.28 -8.10 -10.72
N LYS A 131 -1.78 -9.10 -11.46
CA LYS A 131 -0.91 -10.02 -12.21
C LYS A 131 -0.07 -9.29 -13.26
N MET A 132 -0.63 -8.30 -13.95
CA MET A 132 0.11 -7.47 -14.91
C MET A 132 1.18 -6.63 -14.20
N LEU A 133 0.84 -5.99 -13.08
CA LEU A 133 1.78 -5.22 -12.26
C LEU A 133 2.97 -6.07 -11.80
N HIS A 134 2.70 -7.21 -11.18
CA HIS A 134 3.74 -8.15 -10.72
C HIS A 134 4.58 -8.72 -11.87
N GLY A 135 3.97 -8.92 -13.05
CA GLY A 135 4.69 -9.32 -14.26
C GLY A 135 5.63 -8.23 -14.78
N LEU A 136 5.21 -6.96 -14.71
CA LEU A 136 6.05 -5.82 -15.08
C LEU A 136 7.21 -5.64 -14.07
N GLU A 137 6.95 -5.78 -12.77
CA GLU A 137 7.99 -5.76 -11.73
C GLU A 137 9.11 -6.76 -12.03
N ALA A 138 8.76 -8.02 -12.31
CA ALA A 138 9.72 -9.07 -12.65
C ALA A 138 10.51 -8.78 -13.95
N SER A 139 9.99 -7.92 -14.83
CA SER A 139 10.68 -7.51 -16.07
C SER A 139 11.67 -6.36 -15.87
N ILE A 140 11.55 -5.61 -14.76
CA ILE A 140 12.32 -4.39 -14.48
C ILE A 140 13.56 -4.68 -13.60
N GLY A 141 13.70 -5.90 -13.07
CA GLY A 141 14.93 -6.41 -12.44
C GLY A 141 14.79 -6.71 -10.96
#